data_AF-A0A183H3U5-F1
#
_entry.id   AF-A0A183H3U5-F1
#
_cell.length_a   1.000
_cell.length_b   1.000
_cell.length_c   1.000
_cell.angle_alpha   90.00
_cell.angle_beta   90.00
_cell.angle_gamma   90.00
#
_symmetry.space_group_name_H-M   'P 1'
#
loop_
_entity.id
_entity.type
_entity.pdbx_description
1 polymer ?
#
loop_
_entity_poly.entity_id
_entity_poly.type
_entity_poly.pdbx_seq_one_letter_code
_entity_poly.pdbx_strand_id
1 'polypeptide(L)'
;MGKPQPSAQRIFPKSALVYTLTETLHDAAALAYFIQFMEGIGQLNLIKFWLHAESFRCSALAAKKNDGALIAMIKNDAVRIYSKYIAEDASCSINITDHLRKIIQKRINVKNGFFDPCCFSEAQSFVLNIMESRYFKEFENSIYYAKHRIDVISSGALTMQDIMLCQPLLCAFVEYMENEDGGKLVEFIISAESFAEQLPLTQSDEQAIEDAMIIYNRYFSMQATEPLKFDAKTRIQIESDICLGNGRPAPSCFETARLMALHILEQISE
;
A
#
# COMPACT_ATOMS: atom_id res chain seq x y z
N MET A 1 -16.04 16.42 22.80
CA MET A 1 -14.99 16.72 21.81
C MET A 1 -13.99 15.57 21.80
N GLY A 2 -14.24 14.56 20.97
CA GLY A 2 -13.36 13.39 20.85
C GLY A 2 -12.23 13.70 19.88
N LYS A 3 -10.98 13.46 20.30
CA LYS A 3 -9.82 13.53 19.42
C LYS A 3 -9.92 12.41 18.38
N PRO A 4 -9.57 12.65 17.10
CA PRO A 4 -9.48 11.56 16.13
C PRO A 4 -8.36 10.60 16.56
N GLN A 5 -8.74 9.35 16.74
CA GLN A 5 -7.85 8.24 17.05
C GLN A 5 -6.96 7.98 15.81
N PRO A 6 -5.64 7.76 15.98
CA PRO A 6 -4.77 7.47 14.85
C PRO A 6 -5.19 6.14 14.22
N SER A 7 -5.40 6.15 12.91
CA SER A 7 -5.70 4.96 12.12
C SER A 7 -4.64 3.90 12.40
N ALA A 8 -5.09 2.72 12.83
CA ALA A 8 -4.24 1.56 13.04
C ALA A 8 -3.37 1.36 11.79
N GLN A 9 -2.07 1.55 11.96
CA GLN A 9 -1.09 1.26 10.91
C GLN A 9 -1.19 -0.24 10.64
N ARG A 10 -1.47 -0.62 9.40
CA ARG A 10 -1.43 -2.02 8.95
C ARG A 10 -0.07 -2.59 9.35
N ILE A 11 -0.06 -3.66 10.17
CA ILE A 11 1.15 -4.31 10.71
C ILE A 11 1.81 -5.23 9.66
N PHE A 12 1.35 -5.19 8.41
CA PHE A 12 1.84 -6.09 7.37
C PHE A 12 2.77 -5.37 6.39
N PRO A 13 3.86 -6.01 5.94
CA PRO A 13 4.65 -5.50 4.82
C PRO A 13 3.72 -5.31 3.61
N LYS A 14 3.92 -4.19 2.91
CA LYS A 14 3.21 -3.89 1.66
C LYS A 14 3.57 -4.96 0.63
N SER A 15 2.62 -5.31 -0.23
CA SER A 15 2.89 -6.29 -1.28
C SER A 15 4.08 -5.86 -2.14
N ALA A 16 4.95 -6.81 -2.50
CA ALA A 16 6.01 -6.61 -3.48
C ALA A 16 5.43 -6.32 -4.88
N LEU A 17 4.18 -6.72 -5.10
CA LEU A 17 3.39 -6.29 -6.25
C LEU A 17 2.76 -4.95 -5.93
N VAL A 18 3.08 -3.96 -6.74
CA VAL A 18 2.54 -2.61 -6.63
C VAL A 18 1.23 -2.51 -7.41
N TYR A 19 0.16 -2.03 -6.77
CA TYR A 19 -1.19 -1.98 -7.37
C TYR A 19 -1.73 -0.56 -7.56
N THR A 20 -1.11 0.44 -6.92
CA THR A 20 -1.54 1.83 -7.03
C THR A 20 -0.40 2.72 -7.52
N LEU A 21 -0.75 3.87 -8.12
CA LEU A 21 0.25 4.87 -8.49
C LEU A 21 1.05 5.33 -7.27
N THR A 22 0.38 5.53 -6.13
CA THR A 22 1.06 5.97 -4.90
C THR A 22 2.11 4.95 -4.45
N GLU A 23 1.79 3.66 -4.45
CA GLU A 23 2.77 2.61 -4.16
C GLU A 23 3.90 2.60 -5.19
N THR A 24 3.57 2.74 -6.48
CA THR A 24 4.57 2.80 -7.58
C THR A 24 5.58 3.92 -7.38
N LEU A 25 5.13 5.08 -6.91
CA LEU A 25 6.00 6.23 -6.70
C LEU A 25 6.94 6.08 -5.48
N HIS A 26 6.63 5.17 -4.57
CA HIS A 26 7.42 4.94 -3.35
C HIS A 26 8.25 3.65 -3.40
N ASP A 27 8.01 2.77 -4.37
CA ASP A 27 8.82 1.59 -4.62
C ASP A 27 9.88 1.87 -5.70
N ALA A 28 11.16 1.68 -5.37
CA ALA A 28 12.26 2.04 -6.26
C ALA A 28 12.29 1.20 -7.56
N ALA A 29 11.90 -0.07 -7.48
CA ALA A 29 11.91 -0.96 -8.63
C ALA A 29 10.75 -0.63 -9.58
N ALA A 30 9.53 -0.53 -9.05
CA ALA A 30 8.33 -0.16 -9.81
C ALA A 30 8.45 1.24 -10.42
N LEU A 31 8.99 2.21 -9.66
CA LEU A 31 9.22 3.57 -10.14
C LEU A 31 10.11 3.60 -11.38
N ALA A 32 11.18 2.78 -11.42
CA ALA A 32 12.07 2.72 -12.58
C ALA A 32 11.34 2.27 -13.86
N TYR A 33 10.43 1.31 -13.74
CA TYR A 33 9.58 0.86 -14.84
C TYR A 33 8.55 1.91 -15.25
N PHE A 34 7.94 2.60 -14.29
CA PHE A 34 6.97 3.66 -14.57
C PHE A 34 7.64 4.87 -15.25
N ILE A 35 8.87 5.24 -14.86
CA ILE A 35 9.64 6.29 -15.52
C ILE A 35 9.91 5.93 -16.99
N GLN A 36 10.33 4.71 -17.27
CA GLN A 36 10.56 4.24 -18.65
C GLN A 36 9.28 4.28 -19.49
N PHE A 37 8.15 3.86 -18.91
CA PHE A 37 6.85 3.97 -19.56
C PHE A 37 6.49 5.43 -19.88
N MET A 38 6.59 6.33 -18.90
CA MET A 38 6.28 7.75 -19.05
C MET A 38 7.21 8.44 -20.05
N GLU A 39 8.48 8.02 -20.15
CA GLU A 39 9.41 8.45 -21.19
C GLU A 39 8.97 7.97 -22.57
N GLY A 40 8.60 6.69 -22.70
CA GLY A 40 8.12 6.11 -23.96
C GLY A 40 6.88 6.79 -24.53
N ILE A 41 5.99 7.30 -23.68
CA ILE A 41 4.78 8.06 -24.10
C ILE A 41 4.98 9.58 -24.12
N GLY A 42 6.21 10.07 -23.90
CA GLY A 42 6.54 11.50 -23.96
C GLY A 42 6.01 12.35 -22.79
N GLN A 43 5.64 11.73 -21.66
CA GLN A 43 5.11 12.40 -20.46
C GLN A 43 6.09 12.41 -19.27
N LEU A 44 7.38 12.25 -19.56
CA LEU A 44 8.45 12.20 -18.56
C LEU A 44 8.54 13.46 -17.67
N ASN A 45 8.10 14.61 -18.18
CA ASN A 45 8.01 15.87 -17.45
C ASN A 45 7.12 15.76 -16.20
N LEU A 46 6.01 15.02 -16.28
CA LEU A 46 5.05 14.86 -15.17
C LEU A 46 5.70 14.13 -13.99
N ILE A 47 6.26 12.94 -14.24
CA ILE A 47 6.91 12.14 -13.20
C ILE A 47 8.15 12.85 -12.63
N LYS A 48 8.98 13.48 -13.49
CA LYS A 48 10.14 14.24 -13.03
C LYS A 48 9.75 15.43 -12.17
N PHE A 49 8.69 16.16 -12.54
CA PHE A 49 8.19 17.25 -11.71
C PHE A 49 7.77 16.74 -10.33
N TRP A 50 6.96 15.68 -10.28
CA TRP A 50 6.47 15.12 -9.02
C TRP A 50 7.63 14.75 -8.08
N LEU A 51 8.65 14.05 -8.62
CA LEU A 51 9.85 13.64 -7.87
C LEU A 51 10.69 14.83 -7.39
N HIS A 52 10.89 15.85 -8.23
CA HIS A 52 11.64 17.04 -7.82
C HIS A 52 10.91 17.83 -6.73
N ALA A 53 9.59 18.00 -6.87
CA ALA A 53 8.78 18.67 -5.85
C ALA A 53 8.78 17.90 -4.53
N GLU A 54 8.81 16.57 -4.57
CA GLU A 54 8.84 15.73 -3.37
C GLU A 54 10.21 15.79 -2.67
N SER A 55 11.29 15.70 -3.44
CA SER A 55 12.65 15.88 -2.93
C SER A 55 12.86 17.27 -2.31
N PHE A 56 12.34 18.31 -2.96
CA PHE A 56 12.32 19.67 -2.42
C PHE A 56 11.58 19.72 -1.08
N ARG A 57 10.36 19.16 -1.01
CA ARG A 57 9.54 19.14 0.20
C ARG A 57 10.25 18.45 1.36
N CYS A 58 10.85 17.29 1.13
CA CYS A 58 11.65 16.57 2.13
C CYS A 58 12.84 17.41 2.63
N SER A 59 13.58 18.02 1.71
CA SER A 59 14.73 18.88 2.05
C SER A 59 14.30 20.12 2.84
N ALA A 60 13.20 20.75 2.43
CA ALA A 60 12.58 21.89 3.07
C ALA A 60 12.14 21.56 4.51
N LEU A 61 11.50 20.41 4.73
CA LEU A 61 11.07 19.97 6.07
C LEU A 61 12.24 19.58 6.98
N ALA A 62 13.32 19.05 6.43
CA ALA A 62 14.50 18.64 7.19
C ALA A 62 15.41 19.83 7.60
N ALA A 63 15.29 20.97 6.92
CA ALA A 63 16.19 22.09 7.12
C ALA A 63 16.02 22.78 8.48
N LYS A 64 17.14 22.95 9.19
CA LYS A 64 17.21 23.71 10.45
C LYS A 64 17.41 25.19 10.14
N LYS A 65 16.76 26.06 10.92
CA LYS A 65 16.73 27.53 10.68
C LYS A 65 18.09 28.24 10.70
N ASN A 66 19.15 27.58 11.19
CA ASN A 66 20.47 28.18 11.36
C ASN A 66 21.46 27.83 10.23
N ASP A 67 21.06 26.99 9.28
CA ASP A 67 21.92 26.61 8.15
C ASP A 67 21.63 27.49 6.92
N GLY A 68 22.32 28.64 6.86
CA GLY A 68 22.13 29.63 5.79
C GLY A 68 22.47 29.09 4.40
N ALA A 69 23.44 28.17 4.29
CA ALA A 69 23.84 27.58 3.02
C ALA A 69 22.75 26.61 2.51
N LEU A 70 22.23 25.75 3.39
CA LEU A 70 21.11 24.85 3.07
C LEU A 70 19.85 25.63 2.66
N ILE A 71 19.53 26.71 3.38
CA ILE A 71 18.38 27.56 3.05
C ILE A 71 18.54 28.20 1.65
N ALA A 72 19.74 28.66 1.29
CA ALA A 72 20.01 29.21 -0.03
C ALA A 72 19.88 28.15 -1.13
N MET A 73 20.36 26.93 -0.89
CA MET A 73 20.20 25.80 -1.81
C MET A 73 18.73 25.45 -2.02
N ILE A 74 17.92 25.35 -0.97
CA ILE A 74 16.49 25.04 -1.04
C ILE A 74 15.75 26.12 -1.84
N LYS A 75 16.06 27.40 -1.63
CA LYS A 75 15.49 28.50 -2.43
C LYS A 75 15.87 28.40 -3.90
N ASN A 76 17.13 28.10 -4.21
CA ASN A 76 17.58 27.92 -5.58
C ASN A 76 16.85 26.74 -6.25
N ASP A 77 16.65 25.64 -5.51
CA ASP A 77 15.94 24.48 -6.01
C ASP A 77 14.46 24.79 -6.32
N ALA A 78 13.77 25.52 -5.45
CA ALA A 78 12.40 26.00 -5.72
C ALA A 78 12.33 26.83 -7.01
N VAL A 79 13.26 27.77 -7.20
CA VAL A 79 13.33 28.59 -8.42
C VAL A 79 13.60 27.72 -9.65
N ARG A 80 14.52 26.75 -9.56
CA ARG A 80 14.84 25.83 -10.63
C ARG A 80 13.65 24.95 -11.03
N ILE A 81 12.92 24.41 -10.05
CA ILE A 81 11.69 23.63 -10.28
C ILE A 81 10.64 24.52 -10.96
N TYR A 82 10.44 25.74 -10.48
CA TYR A 82 9.50 26.68 -11.07
C TYR A 82 9.85 26.98 -12.52
N SER A 83 11.08 27.39 -12.82
CA SER A 83 11.51 27.72 -14.19
C SER A 83 11.39 26.53 -15.14
N LYS A 84 11.66 25.31 -14.67
CA LYS A 84 11.66 24.12 -15.52
C LYS A 84 10.26 23.58 -15.85
N TYR A 85 9.31 23.69 -14.93
CA TYR A 85 8.00 23.02 -15.05
C TYR A 85 6.79 23.96 -14.96
N ILE A 86 6.94 25.13 -14.33
CA ILE A 86 5.85 26.01 -13.89
C ILE A 86 5.90 27.39 -14.54
N ALA A 87 7.01 27.84 -15.15
CA ALA A 87 7.02 29.09 -15.89
C ALA A 87 6.14 29.02 -17.16
N GLU A 88 5.69 30.16 -17.68
CA GLU A 88 4.88 30.21 -18.91
C GLU A 88 5.66 29.68 -20.12
N ASP A 89 6.96 29.91 -20.14
CA ASP A 89 7.94 29.48 -21.15
C ASP A 89 8.71 28.21 -20.73
N ALA A 90 8.20 27.46 -19.76
CA ALA A 90 8.86 26.27 -19.22
C ALA A 90 9.08 25.19 -20.30
N SER A 91 10.34 24.80 -20.51
CA SER A 91 10.72 23.76 -21.49
C SER A 91 10.13 22.38 -21.18
N CYS A 92 9.80 22.11 -19.92
CA CYS A 92 9.17 20.87 -19.48
C CYS A 92 7.84 21.15 -18.77
N SER A 93 7.04 22.09 -19.29
CA SER A 93 5.76 22.50 -18.71
C SER A 93 4.88 21.31 -18.31
N ILE A 94 4.27 21.38 -17.13
CA ILE A 94 3.24 20.41 -16.67
C ILE A 94 1.81 20.87 -17.00
N ASN A 95 1.64 21.92 -17.80
CA ASN A 95 0.35 22.41 -18.31
C ASN A 95 -0.68 22.76 -17.22
N ILE A 96 -0.22 23.41 -16.15
CA ILE A 96 -1.11 23.96 -15.11
C ILE A 96 -1.82 25.24 -15.57
N THR A 97 -2.88 25.61 -14.86
CA THR A 97 -3.61 26.88 -15.07
C THR A 97 -2.81 28.09 -14.57
N ASP A 98 -3.06 29.26 -15.14
CA ASP A 98 -2.41 30.52 -14.71
C ASP A 98 -2.78 30.91 -13.28
N HIS A 99 -3.96 30.52 -12.82
CA HIS A 99 -4.36 30.68 -11.43
C HIS A 99 -3.42 29.90 -10.49
N LEU A 100 -3.21 28.61 -10.76
CA LEU A 100 -2.31 27.76 -9.97
C LEU A 100 -0.86 28.25 -10.07
N ARG A 101 -0.44 28.69 -11.27
CA ARG A 101 0.88 29.30 -11.49
C ARG A 101 1.13 30.49 -10.57
N LYS A 102 0.17 31.42 -10.49
CA LYS A 102 0.23 32.61 -9.62
C LYS A 102 0.24 32.25 -8.13
N ILE A 103 -0.47 31.19 -7.71
CA ILE A 103 -0.42 30.69 -6.32
C ILE A 103 0.99 30.22 -5.97
N ILE A 104 1.58 29.37 -6.82
CA ILE A 104 2.93 28.83 -6.61
C ILE A 104 3.95 29.97 -6.57
N GLN A 105 3.86 30.91 -7.50
CA GLN A 105 4.77 32.08 -7.56
C GLN A 105 4.71 32.91 -6.26
N LYS A 106 3.54 33.08 -5.65
CA LYS A 106 3.40 33.77 -4.36
C LYS A 106 4.01 32.95 -3.21
N ARG A 107 3.82 31.63 -3.19
CA ARG A 107 4.36 30.73 -2.15
C ARG A 107 5.88 30.58 -2.21
N ILE A 108 6.48 30.65 -3.39
CA ILE A 108 7.95 30.64 -3.53
C ILE A 108 8.56 31.96 -3.03
N ASN A 109 7.90 33.09 -3.26
CA ASN A 109 8.42 34.44 -2.96
C ASN A 109 8.04 34.96 -1.55
N VAL A 110 7.92 34.07 -0.56
CA VAL A 110 7.56 34.48 0.81
C VAL A 110 8.61 35.45 1.38
N LYS A 111 8.16 36.67 1.70
CA LYS A 111 9.03 37.79 2.13
C LYS A 111 9.67 37.61 3.50
N ASN A 112 9.23 36.64 4.29
CA ASN A 112 9.67 36.44 5.68
C ASN A 112 11.01 35.69 5.80
N GLY A 113 11.76 35.50 4.71
CA GLY A 113 13.06 34.82 4.71
C GLY A 113 12.96 33.28 4.76
N PHE A 114 11.82 32.73 5.14
CA PHE A 114 11.50 31.29 5.12
C PHE A 114 10.95 30.86 3.76
N PHE A 115 11.18 29.60 3.40
CA PHE A 115 10.53 28.94 2.26
C PHE A 115 9.25 28.24 2.74
N ASP A 116 8.28 28.06 1.85
CA ASP A 116 7.09 27.24 2.08
C ASP A 116 7.35 25.82 1.56
N PRO A 117 7.48 24.79 2.42
CA PRO A 117 7.69 23.41 2.00
C PRO A 117 6.54 22.87 1.12
N CYS A 118 5.36 23.46 1.21
CA CYS A 118 4.15 23.06 0.50
C CYS A 118 3.86 23.96 -0.71
N CYS A 119 4.86 24.71 -1.19
CA CYS A 119 4.67 25.65 -2.31
C CYS A 119 4.25 24.96 -3.62
N PHE A 120 4.60 23.68 -3.80
CA PHE A 120 4.25 22.88 -4.98
C PHE A 120 3.13 21.86 -4.74
N SER A 121 2.59 21.73 -3.51
CA SER A 121 1.68 20.61 -3.17
C SER A 121 0.44 20.55 -4.06
N GLU A 122 -0.17 21.69 -4.39
CA GLU A 122 -1.34 21.72 -5.29
C GLU A 122 -0.99 21.27 -6.71
N ALA A 123 0.19 21.65 -7.21
CA ALA A 123 0.67 21.18 -8.51
C ALA A 123 1.07 19.70 -8.48
N GLN A 124 1.65 19.21 -7.38
CA GLN A 124 1.91 17.77 -7.22
C GLN A 124 0.61 16.97 -7.23
N SER A 125 -0.43 17.41 -6.51
CA SER A 125 -1.74 16.75 -6.55
C SER A 125 -2.36 16.78 -7.95
N PHE A 126 -2.25 17.90 -8.65
CA PHE A 126 -2.71 18.01 -10.04
C PHE A 126 -2.01 17.00 -10.95
N VAL A 127 -0.68 16.91 -10.88
CA VAL A 127 0.10 15.97 -11.69
C VAL A 127 -0.17 14.52 -11.31
N LEU A 128 -0.30 14.22 -10.01
CA LEU A 128 -0.67 12.90 -9.53
C LEU A 128 -2.02 12.45 -10.12
N ASN A 129 -3.03 13.32 -10.07
CA ASN A 129 -4.35 13.05 -10.64
C ASN A 129 -4.29 12.82 -12.16
N ILE A 130 -3.45 13.56 -12.88
CA ILE A 130 -3.25 13.33 -14.33
C ILE A 130 -2.62 11.96 -14.56
N MET A 131 -1.53 11.64 -13.86
CA MET A 131 -0.84 10.36 -14.02
C MET A 131 -1.78 9.20 -13.69
N GLU A 132 -2.56 9.31 -12.63
CA GLU A 132 -3.52 8.29 -12.19
C GLU A 132 -4.67 8.11 -13.20
N SER A 133 -5.33 9.21 -13.59
CA SER A 133 -6.52 9.14 -14.45
C SER A 133 -6.23 8.84 -15.91
N ARG A 134 -5.06 9.26 -16.44
CA ARG A 134 -4.75 9.14 -17.86
C ARG A 134 -3.77 8.03 -18.19
N TYR A 135 -2.77 7.81 -17.35
CA TYR A 135 -1.60 7.02 -17.75
C TYR A 135 -1.40 5.76 -16.93
N PHE A 136 -1.88 5.70 -15.69
CA PHE A 136 -1.61 4.57 -14.82
C PHE A 136 -2.29 3.29 -15.31
N LYS A 137 -3.52 3.38 -15.84
CA LYS A 137 -4.18 2.20 -16.43
C LYS A 137 -3.47 1.70 -17.70
N GLU A 138 -2.92 2.61 -18.49
CA GLU A 138 -2.11 2.25 -19.67
C GLU A 138 -0.79 1.59 -19.24
N PHE A 139 -0.17 2.08 -18.16
CA PHE A 139 1.01 1.46 -17.57
C PHE A 139 0.73 0.02 -17.13
N GLU A 140 -0.35 -0.23 -16.40
CA GLU A 140 -0.76 -1.58 -15.95
C GLU A 140 -0.91 -2.57 -17.13
N ASN A 141 -1.36 -2.07 -18.28
CA ASN A 141 -1.52 -2.86 -19.51
C ASN A 141 -0.26 -2.90 -20.39
N SER A 142 0.81 -2.22 -19.99
CA SER A 142 2.03 -2.07 -20.79
C SER A 142 3.04 -3.19 -20.57
N ILE A 143 3.95 -3.35 -21.53
CA ILE A 143 5.10 -4.26 -21.41
C ILE A 143 6.03 -3.88 -20.23
N TYR A 144 6.03 -2.62 -19.80
CA TYR A 144 6.86 -2.18 -18.67
C TYR A 144 6.36 -2.76 -17.35
N TYR A 145 5.04 -2.75 -17.14
CA TYR A 145 4.45 -3.35 -15.95
C TYR A 145 4.53 -4.88 -15.99
N ALA A 146 4.37 -5.50 -17.17
CA ALA A 146 4.60 -6.93 -17.31
C ALA A 146 6.04 -7.33 -16.95
N LYS A 147 7.05 -6.56 -17.39
CA LYS A 147 8.46 -6.78 -17.01
C LYS A 147 8.68 -6.62 -15.51
N HIS A 148 8.14 -5.55 -14.90
CA HIS A 148 8.20 -5.37 -13.45
C HIS A 148 7.65 -6.58 -12.70
N ARG A 149 6.49 -7.10 -13.10
CA ARG A 149 5.89 -8.29 -12.48
C ARG A 149 6.76 -9.52 -12.63
N ILE A 150 7.33 -9.76 -13.81
CA ILE A 150 8.24 -10.88 -14.05
C ILE A 150 9.47 -10.76 -13.14
N ASP A 151 10.05 -9.58 -13.00
CA ASP A 151 11.21 -9.36 -12.14
C ASP A 151 10.86 -9.62 -10.66
N VAL A 152 9.72 -9.15 -10.18
CA VAL A 152 9.26 -9.41 -8.81
C VAL A 152 9.07 -10.91 -8.57
N ILE A 153 8.43 -11.61 -9.51
CA ILE A 153 8.18 -13.06 -9.40
C ILE A 153 9.49 -13.86 -9.47
N SER A 154 10.43 -13.47 -10.34
CA SER A 154 11.67 -14.23 -10.59
C SER A 154 12.82 -13.90 -9.64
N SER A 155 12.76 -12.77 -8.94
CA SER A 155 13.82 -12.33 -8.02
C SER A 155 13.78 -12.99 -6.63
N GLY A 156 12.76 -13.80 -6.35
CA GLY A 156 12.52 -14.35 -5.01
C GLY A 156 11.99 -13.33 -4.00
N ALA A 157 11.56 -12.15 -4.47
CA ALA A 157 10.95 -11.11 -3.63
C ALA A 157 9.48 -11.41 -3.27
N LEU A 158 8.87 -12.39 -3.94
CA LEU A 158 7.48 -12.78 -3.72
C LEU A 158 7.33 -13.55 -2.40
N THR A 159 6.47 -13.06 -1.52
CA THR A 159 6.11 -13.71 -0.25
C THR A 159 4.77 -14.44 -0.36
N MET A 160 4.45 -15.32 0.59
CA MET A 160 3.12 -15.95 0.64
C MET A 160 2.02 -14.90 0.80
N GLN A 161 2.28 -13.83 1.54
CA GLN A 161 1.34 -12.71 1.68
C GLN A 161 1.03 -12.04 0.33
N ASP A 162 2.01 -11.94 -0.57
CA ASP A 162 1.80 -11.41 -1.92
C ASP A 162 0.89 -12.29 -2.77
N ILE A 163 1.03 -13.61 -2.63
CA ILE A 163 0.18 -14.60 -3.30
C ILE A 163 -1.26 -14.43 -2.81
N MET A 164 -1.47 -14.38 -1.49
CA MET A 164 -2.80 -14.25 -0.89
C MET A 164 -3.51 -12.94 -1.28
N LEU A 165 -2.77 -11.84 -1.43
CA LEU A 165 -3.34 -10.53 -1.81
C LEU A 165 -3.62 -10.40 -3.32
N CYS A 166 -3.07 -11.27 -4.16
CA CYS A 166 -3.19 -11.19 -5.61
C CYS A 166 -4.10 -12.29 -6.13
N GLN A 167 -5.37 -11.99 -6.43
CA GLN A 167 -6.37 -13.00 -6.82
C GLN A 167 -5.89 -13.97 -7.93
N PRO A 168 -5.23 -13.54 -9.03
CA PRO A 168 -4.71 -14.47 -10.02
C PRO A 168 -3.62 -15.41 -9.48
N LEU A 169 -2.75 -14.92 -8.59
CA LEU A 169 -1.72 -15.76 -7.94
C LEU A 169 -2.35 -16.70 -6.92
N LEU A 170 -3.31 -16.21 -6.13
CA LEU A 170 -4.06 -17.03 -5.19
C LEU A 170 -4.79 -18.17 -5.89
N CYS A 171 -5.47 -17.90 -7.01
CA CYS A 171 -6.13 -18.94 -7.80
C CYS A 171 -5.11 -19.99 -8.29
N ALA A 172 -3.99 -19.55 -8.89
CA ALA A 172 -2.95 -20.46 -9.34
C ALA A 172 -2.32 -21.27 -8.19
N PHE A 173 -2.17 -20.65 -7.02
CA PHE A 173 -1.63 -21.30 -5.83
C PHE A 173 -2.62 -22.32 -5.24
N VAL A 174 -3.91 -21.98 -5.16
CA VAL A 174 -4.96 -22.92 -4.73
C VAL A 174 -5.00 -24.12 -5.67
N GLU A 175 -5.01 -23.89 -6.99
CA GLU A 175 -4.94 -24.96 -8.00
C GLU A 175 -3.70 -25.86 -7.82
N TYR A 176 -2.54 -25.26 -7.52
CA TYR A 176 -1.33 -26.01 -7.21
C TYR A 176 -1.49 -26.87 -5.93
N MET A 177 -2.15 -26.33 -4.91
CA MET A 177 -2.38 -27.00 -3.62
C MET A 177 -3.57 -27.98 -3.62
N GLU A 178 -4.34 -28.12 -4.70
CA GLU A 178 -5.54 -28.98 -4.77
C GLU A 178 -5.26 -30.45 -4.42
N ASN A 179 -4.00 -30.91 -4.55
CA ASN A 179 -3.60 -32.27 -4.24
C ASN A 179 -3.00 -32.45 -2.83
N GLU A 180 -2.93 -31.38 -2.02
CA GLU A 180 -2.29 -31.39 -0.70
C GLU A 180 -3.18 -30.83 0.42
N ASP A 181 -2.84 -31.11 1.69
CA ASP A 181 -3.51 -30.54 2.86
C ASP A 181 -3.43 -28.99 2.90
N GLY A 182 -2.60 -28.36 2.06
CA GLY A 182 -2.43 -26.91 2.02
C GLY A 182 -3.61 -26.14 1.43
N GLY A 183 -4.47 -26.74 0.60
CA GLY A 183 -5.71 -26.08 0.16
C GLY A 183 -6.60 -25.67 1.35
N LYS A 184 -6.68 -26.53 2.38
CA LYS A 184 -7.44 -26.26 3.62
C LYS A 184 -6.83 -25.10 4.41
N LEU A 185 -5.49 -24.99 4.44
CA LEU A 185 -4.80 -23.88 5.10
C LEU A 185 -5.11 -22.55 4.40
N VAL A 186 -5.09 -22.52 3.05
CA VAL A 186 -5.43 -21.34 2.26
C VAL A 186 -6.89 -20.92 2.51
N GLU A 187 -7.84 -21.85 2.43
CA GLU A 187 -9.25 -21.56 2.69
C GLU A 187 -9.50 -21.03 4.11
N PHE A 188 -8.79 -21.60 5.10
CA PHE A 188 -8.84 -21.11 6.47
C PHE A 188 -8.30 -19.68 6.59
N ILE A 189 -7.14 -19.37 5.99
CA ILE A 189 -6.58 -18.02 6.01
C ILE A 189 -7.56 -17.01 5.43
N ILE A 190 -8.15 -17.30 4.26
CA ILE A 190 -9.17 -16.44 3.62
C ILE A 190 -10.38 -16.24 4.54
N SER A 191 -10.85 -17.31 5.18
CA SER A 191 -12.00 -17.26 6.10
C SER A 191 -11.69 -16.40 7.34
N ALA A 192 -10.52 -16.56 7.93
CA ALA A 192 -10.07 -15.79 9.09
C ALA A 192 -9.89 -14.30 8.77
N GLU A 193 -9.36 -13.96 7.59
CA GLU A 193 -9.21 -12.57 7.15
C GLU A 193 -10.56 -11.94 6.87
N SER A 194 -11.45 -12.65 6.15
CA SER A 194 -12.80 -12.19 5.87
C SER A 194 -13.58 -11.92 7.16
N PHE A 195 -13.46 -12.80 8.15
CA PHE A 195 -14.06 -12.60 9.46
C PHE A 195 -13.51 -11.35 10.17
N ALA A 196 -12.18 -11.16 10.18
CA ALA A 196 -11.56 -10.00 10.82
C ALA A 196 -11.97 -8.67 10.16
N GLU A 197 -12.15 -8.65 8.84
CA GLU A 197 -12.63 -7.47 8.10
C GLU A 197 -14.12 -7.18 8.32
N GLN A 198 -14.94 -8.23 8.46
CA GLN A 198 -16.39 -8.10 8.63
C GLN A 198 -16.79 -7.81 10.08
N LEU A 199 -16.05 -8.31 11.06
CA LEU A 199 -16.38 -8.18 12.48
C LEU A 199 -16.63 -6.73 12.93
N PRO A 200 -15.88 -5.69 12.50
CA PRO A 200 -16.18 -4.30 12.85
C PRO A 200 -17.49 -3.77 12.27
N LEU A 201 -18.00 -4.37 11.20
CA LEU A 201 -19.24 -4.00 10.52
C LEU A 201 -20.46 -4.75 11.09
N THR A 202 -20.26 -5.92 11.67
CA THR A 202 -21.31 -6.75 12.26
C THR A 202 -21.85 -6.12 13.55
N GLN A 203 -23.12 -5.71 13.57
CA GLN A 203 -23.70 -5.05 14.75
C GLN A 203 -24.18 -6.01 15.84
N SER A 204 -24.66 -7.20 15.46
CA SER A 204 -25.14 -8.22 16.41
C SER A 204 -23.97 -9.03 16.96
N ASP A 205 -23.92 -9.17 18.28
CA ASP A 205 -22.94 -10.03 18.95
C ASP A 205 -23.24 -11.51 18.68
N GLU A 206 -24.52 -11.88 18.57
CA GLU A 206 -24.93 -13.25 18.21
C GLU A 206 -24.43 -13.63 16.82
N GLN A 207 -24.60 -12.75 15.83
CA GLN A 207 -24.10 -12.99 14.47
C GLN A 207 -22.57 -13.11 14.47
N ALA A 208 -21.87 -12.23 15.19
CA ALA A 208 -20.42 -12.29 15.27
C ALA A 208 -19.92 -13.60 15.88
N ILE A 209 -20.62 -14.12 16.90
CA ILE A 209 -20.33 -15.44 17.48
C ILE A 209 -20.64 -16.56 16.48
N GLU A 210 -21.77 -16.49 15.77
CA GLU A 210 -22.14 -17.49 14.77
C GLU A 210 -21.10 -17.58 13.64
N ASP A 211 -20.66 -16.43 13.10
CA ASP A 211 -19.62 -16.34 12.06
C ASP A 211 -18.29 -16.95 12.55
N ALA A 212 -17.88 -16.64 13.78
CA ALA A 212 -16.68 -17.23 14.38
C ALA A 212 -16.84 -18.75 14.57
N MET A 213 -18.02 -19.21 15.00
CA MET A 213 -18.30 -20.61 15.22
C MET A 213 -18.33 -21.43 13.92
N ILE A 214 -18.68 -20.84 12.78
CA ILE A 214 -18.58 -21.50 11.47
C ILE A 214 -17.12 -21.88 11.19
N ILE A 215 -16.19 -20.93 11.35
CA ILE A 215 -14.75 -21.16 11.12
C ILE A 215 -14.20 -22.16 12.14
N TYR A 216 -14.55 -21.98 13.43
CA TYR A 216 -14.12 -22.87 14.50
C TYR A 216 -14.60 -24.31 14.27
N ASN A 217 -15.87 -24.51 13.94
CA ASN A 217 -16.45 -25.83 13.71
C ASN A 217 -15.89 -26.50 12.47
N ARG A 218 -15.48 -25.73 11.45
CA ARG A 218 -14.89 -26.30 10.24
C ARG A 218 -13.47 -26.81 10.48
N TYR A 219 -12.65 -26.05 11.21
CA TYR A 219 -11.19 -26.26 11.22
C TYR A 219 -10.58 -26.69 12.56
N PHE A 220 -11.18 -26.32 13.70
CA PHE A 220 -10.56 -26.44 15.03
C PHE A 220 -11.32 -27.31 16.02
N SER A 221 -12.64 -27.41 15.87
CA SER A 221 -13.48 -28.24 16.75
C SER A 221 -12.95 -29.67 16.85
N MET A 222 -13.17 -30.31 18.00
CA MET A 222 -12.91 -31.75 18.15
C MET A 222 -13.68 -32.61 17.14
N GLN A 223 -14.76 -32.06 16.55
CA GLN A 223 -15.56 -32.67 15.49
C GLN A 223 -15.41 -31.92 14.16
N ALA A 224 -14.26 -31.28 13.94
CA ALA A 224 -14.01 -30.49 12.74
C ALA A 224 -14.22 -31.31 11.46
N THR A 225 -14.92 -30.74 10.49
CA THR A 225 -15.15 -31.35 9.18
C THR A 225 -13.87 -31.38 8.34
N GLU A 226 -13.01 -30.37 8.51
CA GLU A 226 -11.74 -30.21 7.79
C GLU A 226 -10.62 -29.81 8.75
N PRO A 227 -10.17 -30.71 9.64
CA PRO A 227 -9.21 -30.37 10.69
C PRO A 227 -7.83 -29.97 10.13
N LEU A 228 -7.30 -28.83 10.60
CA LEU A 228 -5.97 -28.32 10.20
C LEU A 228 -4.80 -28.93 10.98
N LYS A 229 -5.07 -29.88 11.90
CA LYS A 229 -4.07 -30.59 12.73
C LYS A 229 -3.19 -29.69 13.61
N PHE A 230 -3.65 -28.49 13.95
CA PHE A 230 -3.00 -27.66 14.98
C PHE A 230 -3.10 -28.29 16.37
N ASP A 231 -2.19 -27.86 17.27
CA ASP A 231 -2.14 -28.41 18.62
C ASP A 231 -3.35 -27.97 19.48
N ALA A 232 -3.53 -28.67 20.61
CA ALA A 232 -4.63 -28.38 21.52
C ALA A 232 -4.54 -26.97 22.13
N LYS A 233 -3.33 -26.39 22.21
CA LYS A 233 -3.12 -25.06 22.79
C LYS A 233 -3.73 -23.99 21.88
N THR A 234 -3.52 -24.08 20.57
CA THR A 234 -4.13 -23.18 19.58
C THR A 234 -5.66 -23.25 19.65
N ARG A 235 -6.23 -24.46 19.73
CA ARG A 235 -7.68 -24.64 19.87
C ARG A 235 -8.23 -23.98 21.13
N ILE A 236 -7.60 -24.22 22.29
CA ILE A 236 -8.04 -23.65 23.58
C ILE A 236 -7.96 -22.11 23.55
N GLN A 237 -6.93 -21.55 22.91
CA GLN A 237 -6.80 -20.10 22.76
C GLN A 237 -7.97 -19.53 21.94
N ILE A 238 -8.30 -20.15 20.81
CA ILE A 238 -9.44 -19.73 19.97
C ILE A 238 -10.75 -19.83 20.73
N GLU A 239 -10.98 -20.95 21.45
CA GLU A 239 -12.19 -21.14 22.28
C GLU A 239 -12.34 -20.01 23.31
N SER A 240 -11.24 -19.62 23.97
CA SER A 240 -11.21 -18.52 24.93
C SER A 240 -11.51 -17.16 24.27
N ASP A 241 -10.97 -16.93 23.08
CA ASP A 241 -11.11 -15.65 22.38
C ASP A 241 -12.47 -15.50 21.70
N ILE A 242 -13.16 -16.59 21.37
CA ILE A 242 -14.56 -16.55 20.91
C ILE A 242 -15.51 -16.33 22.10
N CYS A 243 -15.29 -17.04 23.21
CA CYS A 243 -16.18 -17.03 24.38
C CYS A 243 -15.85 -15.93 25.40
N LEU A 244 -15.60 -14.70 24.95
CA LEU A 244 -15.33 -13.58 25.87
C LEU A 244 -16.56 -13.22 26.71
N GLY A 245 -16.33 -12.79 27.96
CA GLY A 245 -17.42 -12.45 28.90
C GLY A 245 -18.29 -11.25 28.49
N ASN A 246 -17.91 -10.52 27.44
CA ASN A 246 -18.70 -9.45 26.83
C ASN A 246 -19.68 -9.96 25.76
N GLY A 247 -19.68 -11.27 25.44
CA GLY A 247 -20.57 -11.88 24.45
C GLY A 247 -20.12 -11.71 22.99
N ARG A 248 -18.95 -11.10 22.74
CA ARG A 248 -18.45 -10.81 21.40
C ARG A 248 -17.04 -11.38 21.20
N PRO A 249 -16.73 -12.06 20.08
CA PRO A 249 -15.41 -12.64 19.88
C PRO A 249 -14.33 -11.56 19.76
N ALA A 250 -13.11 -11.90 20.16
CA ALA A 250 -11.94 -11.05 19.93
C ALA A 250 -11.69 -10.88 18.42
N PRO A 251 -11.38 -9.67 17.93
CA PRO A 251 -11.00 -9.47 16.52
C PRO A 251 -9.80 -10.30 16.07
N SER A 252 -8.95 -10.68 17.01
CA SER A 252 -7.75 -11.47 16.77
C SER A 252 -7.91 -12.96 17.11
N CYS A 253 -9.14 -13.47 17.32
CA CYS A 253 -9.35 -14.85 17.80
C CYS A 253 -8.69 -15.91 16.91
N PHE A 254 -8.62 -15.70 15.59
CA PHE A 254 -7.95 -16.60 14.65
C PHE A 254 -6.52 -16.19 14.27
N GLU A 255 -6.02 -15.05 14.74
CA GLU A 255 -4.79 -14.45 14.21
C GLU A 255 -3.56 -15.34 14.42
N THR A 256 -3.43 -15.94 15.61
CA THR A 256 -2.31 -16.84 15.89
C THR A 256 -2.32 -18.06 14.97
N ALA A 257 -3.49 -18.68 14.79
CA ALA A 257 -3.62 -19.83 13.91
C ALA A 257 -3.42 -19.46 12.44
N ARG A 258 -3.86 -18.27 12.02
CA ARG A 258 -3.64 -17.72 10.67
C ARG A 258 -2.16 -17.56 10.37
N LEU A 259 -1.40 -16.98 11.29
CA LEU A 259 0.06 -16.83 11.14
C LEU A 259 0.77 -18.19 11.10
N MET A 260 0.33 -19.16 11.90
CA MET A 260 0.85 -20.53 11.84
C MET A 260 0.55 -21.18 10.48
N ALA A 261 -0.66 -21.02 9.95
CA ALA A 261 -1.05 -21.55 8.64
C ALA A 261 -0.19 -20.93 7.52
N LEU A 262 0.04 -19.62 7.57
CA LEU A 262 0.91 -18.92 6.61
C LEU A 262 2.34 -19.48 6.63
N HIS A 263 2.90 -19.67 7.82
CA HIS A 263 4.24 -20.22 7.97
C HIS A 263 4.35 -21.66 7.45
N ILE A 264 3.33 -22.49 7.68
CA ILE A 264 3.29 -23.85 7.13
C ILE A 264 3.26 -23.81 5.60
N LEU A 265 2.45 -22.93 5.01
CA LEU A 265 2.40 -22.79 3.55
C LEU A 265 3.74 -22.32 2.97
N GLU A 266 4.44 -21.40 3.63
CA GLU A 266 5.78 -20.98 3.23
C GLU A 266 6.76 -22.16 3.20
N GLN A 267 6.76 -23.01 4.24
CA GLN A 267 7.64 -24.17 4.32
C GLN A 267 7.33 -25.29 3.33
N ILE A 268 6.08 -25.43 2.89
CA ILE A 268 5.69 -26.42 1.88
C ILE A 268 6.05 -25.94 0.46
N SER A 269 6.17 -24.62 0.27
CA SER A 269 6.41 -23.99 -1.03
C SER A 269 7.89 -23.79 -1.36
N GLU A 270 8.80 -24.04 -0.42
CA GLU A 270 10.27 -24.02 -0.57
C GLU A 270 10.84 -25.37 -1.04
#